data_AF-A0A7D9K4Z7-F1
#
_entry.id   AF-A0A7D9K4Z7-F1
#
_cell.length_a   1.000
_cell.length_b   1.000
_cell.length_c   1.000
_cell.angle_alpha   90.00
_cell.angle_beta   90.00
_cell.angle_gamma   90.00
#
_symmetry.space_group_name_H-M   'P 1'
#
loop_
_entity.id
_entity.type
_entity.pdbx_description
1 polymer ?
#
loop_
_entity_poly.entity_id
_entity_poly.type
_entity_poly.pdbx_seq_one_letter_code
_entity_poly.pdbx_strand_id
1 'polypeptide(L)'
;MTTIGKIDVFDETQESWETYVERVQHFFAANDDDDDHQVPTLLSLIGSKTYSLLKDLLLPEKPADKNFDEIVSILQKHLNPKPLEIAERFRFYKRNQQEGESILSYIAELKK
;
A
#
# COMPACT_ATOMS: atom_id res chain seq x y z
N MET A 1 12.13 22.72 -11.37
CA MET A 1 11.00 22.07 -12.06
C MET A 1 9.75 22.27 -11.22
N THR A 2 8.61 22.50 -11.84
CA THR A 2 7.33 22.61 -11.14
C THR A 2 6.84 21.19 -10.88
N THR A 3 6.69 20.80 -9.62
CA THR A 3 6.06 19.53 -9.28
C THR A 3 4.57 19.60 -9.63
N ILE A 4 4.09 18.63 -10.40
CA ILE A 4 2.70 18.49 -10.78
C ILE A 4 1.99 17.66 -9.72
N GLY A 5 1.06 18.31 -9.02
CA GLY A 5 0.16 17.65 -8.08
C GLY A 5 0.73 17.48 -6.67
N LYS A 6 -0.09 16.85 -5.82
CA LYS A 6 0.25 16.46 -4.46
C LYS A 6 -0.33 15.07 -4.21
N ILE A 7 0.36 14.28 -3.39
CA ILE A 7 -0.15 13.01 -2.87
C ILE A 7 -0.18 13.12 -1.35
N ASP A 8 -1.30 12.70 -0.76
CA ASP A 8 -1.43 12.62 0.69
C ASP A 8 -0.59 11.46 1.23
N VAL A 9 -0.20 11.54 2.51
CA VAL A 9 0.58 10.47 3.17
C VAL A 9 -0.21 9.17 3.24
N PHE A 10 0.49 8.03 3.32
CA PHE A 10 -0.16 6.74 3.47
C PHE A 10 -0.97 6.66 4.77
N ASP A 11 -2.24 6.25 4.67
CA ASP A 11 -3.13 6.00 5.79
C ASP A 11 -3.82 4.63 5.61
N GLU A 12 -3.43 3.68 6.45
CA GLU A 12 -3.97 2.30 6.49
C GLU A 12 -5.49 2.23 6.74
N THR A 13 -6.10 3.32 7.23
CA THR A 13 -7.56 3.40 7.43
C THR A 13 -8.32 3.85 6.18
N GLN A 14 -7.63 4.46 5.22
CA GLN A 14 -8.23 5.04 4.02
C GLN A 14 -7.96 4.19 2.78
N GLU A 15 -6.79 3.58 2.67
CA GLU A 15 -6.37 2.83 1.48
C GLU A 15 -5.46 1.64 1.79
N SER A 16 -5.34 0.72 0.83
CA SER A 16 -4.37 -0.38 0.92
C SER A 16 -2.97 0.10 0.52
N TRP A 17 -1.92 -0.61 0.96
CA TRP A 17 -0.55 -0.27 0.59
C TRP A 17 -0.33 -0.33 -0.93
N GLU A 18 -0.94 -1.29 -1.62
CA GLU A 18 -0.87 -1.40 -3.09
C GLU A 18 -1.49 -0.18 -3.77
N THR A 19 -2.65 0.27 -3.30
CA THR A 19 -3.35 1.44 -3.84
C THR A 19 -2.49 2.70 -3.68
N TYR A 20 -1.84 2.85 -2.52
CA TYR A 20 -0.92 3.94 -2.27
C TYR A 20 0.31 3.90 -3.19
N VAL A 21 0.91 2.72 -3.39
CA VAL A 21 2.07 2.54 -4.29
C VAL A 21 1.70 2.88 -5.73
N GLU A 22 0.52 2.47 -6.21
CA GLU A 22 0.02 2.83 -7.54
C GLU A 22 -0.09 4.36 -7.72
N ARG A 23 -0.61 5.07 -6.70
CA ARG A 23 -0.67 6.54 -6.72
C ARG A 23 0.71 7.18 -6.78
N VAL A 24 1.69 6.63 -6.05
CA VAL A 24 3.08 7.10 -6.09
C VAL A 24 3.71 6.85 -7.46
N GLN A 25 3.48 5.69 -8.08
CA GLN A 25 3.97 5.39 -9.44
C GLN A 25 3.40 6.35 -10.48
N HIS A 26 2.10 6.67 -10.39
CA HIS A 26 1.49 7.70 -11.23
C HIS A 26 2.08 9.09 -10.98
N PHE A 27 2.42 9.42 -9.73
CA PHE A 27 3.08 10.67 -9.39
C PHE A 27 4.47 10.76 -10.03
N PHE A 28 5.28 9.70 -9.98
CA PHE A 28 6.59 9.65 -10.65
C PHE A 28 6.44 9.83 -12.17
N ALA A 29 5.51 9.10 -12.79
CA ALA A 29 5.25 9.19 -14.22
C ALA A 29 4.78 10.60 -14.64
N ALA A 30 4.02 11.30 -13.80
CA ALA A 30 3.55 12.66 -14.08
C ALA A 30 4.63 13.73 -13.91
N ASN A 31 5.68 13.45 -13.14
CA ASN A 31 6.76 14.40 -12.84
C ASN A 31 8.07 14.08 -13.59
N ASP A 32 8.06 13.07 -14.46
CA ASP A 32 9.25 12.54 -15.14
C ASP A 32 10.39 12.20 -14.14
N ASP A 33 10.03 11.66 -12.98
CA ASP A 33 11.00 11.25 -11.96
C ASP A 33 11.78 10.03 -12.47
N ASP A 34 13.09 10.18 -12.61
CA ASP A 34 14.00 9.07 -12.92
C ASP A 34 14.17 8.14 -11.70
N ASP A 35 14.77 6.96 -11.93
CA ASP A 35 14.97 5.94 -10.89
C ASP A 35 15.80 6.45 -9.70
N ASP A 36 16.68 7.44 -9.92
CA ASP A 36 17.52 8.03 -8.86
C ASP A 36 16.71 8.89 -7.88
N HIS A 37 15.58 9.47 -8.35
CA HIS A 37 14.71 10.30 -7.52
C HIS A 37 13.55 9.54 -6.86
N GLN A 38 13.19 8.35 -7.35
CA GLN A 38 12.05 7.58 -6.82
C GLN A 38 12.16 7.27 -5.32
N VAL A 39 13.32 6.82 -4.85
CA VAL A 39 13.53 6.48 -3.43
C VAL A 39 13.47 7.71 -2.53
N PRO A 40 14.25 8.79 -2.77
CA PRO A 40 14.12 10.03 -2.01
C PRO A 40 12.70 10.59 -1.99
N THR A 41 12.02 10.58 -3.14
CA THR A 41 10.65 11.08 -3.26
C THR A 41 9.69 10.21 -2.44
N LEU A 42 9.73 8.88 -2.57
CA LEU A 42 8.91 7.97 -1.75
C LEU A 42 9.12 8.22 -0.25
N LEU A 43 10.38 8.25 0.22
CA LEU A 43 10.69 8.44 1.64
C LEU A 43 10.17 9.78 2.20
N SER A 44 10.06 10.80 1.35
CA SER A 44 9.46 12.09 1.72
C SER A 44 7.93 12.07 1.75
N LEU A 45 7.28 11.21 0.96
CA LEU A 45 5.83 11.16 0.77
C LEU A 45 5.11 10.16 1.68
N ILE A 46 5.75 9.06 2.09
CA ILE A 46 5.10 7.95 2.84
C ILE A 46 4.58 8.32 4.23
N GLY A 47 4.99 9.48 4.74
CA GLY A 47 4.61 9.97 6.07
C GLY A 47 5.45 9.40 7.21
N SER A 48 5.41 10.07 8.36
CA SER A 48 6.30 9.79 9.49
C SER A 48 6.08 8.42 10.12
N LYS A 49 4.83 7.97 10.26
CA LYS A 49 4.48 6.66 10.83
C LYS A 49 5.08 5.52 10.00
N THR A 50 4.83 5.52 8.70
CA THR A 50 5.29 4.51 7.75
C THR A 50 6.81 4.54 7.58
N TYR A 51 7.41 5.73 7.54
CA TYR A 51 8.86 5.89 7.50
C TYR A 51 9.54 5.32 8.76
N SER A 52 8.94 5.54 9.94
CA SER A 52 9.46 4.99 11.20
C SER A 52 9.42 3.47 11.21
N LEU A 53 8.30 2.88 10.76
CA LEU A 53 8.18 1.43 10.58
C LEU A 53 9.25 0.88 9.61
N LEU A 54 9.41 1.51 8.45
CA LEU A 54 10.43 1.10 7.46
C LEU A 54 11.84 1.12 8.08
N LYS A 55 12.16 2.17 8.82
CA LYS A 55 13.46 2.31 9.50
C LYS A 55 13.69 1.20 10.52
N ASP A 56 12.68 0.87 11.32
CA ASP A 56 12.77 -0.21 12.32
C ASP A 56 12.92 -1.59 11.65
N LEU A 57 12.25 -1.82 10.53
CA LEU A 57 12.35 -3.07 9.75
C LEU A 57 13.70 -3.26 9.05
N LEU A 58 14.41 -2.18 8.76
CA LEU A 58 15.67 -2.20 8.00
C LEU A 58 16.93 -2.24 8.86
N LEU A 59 16.83 -2.10 10.18
CA LEU A 59 18.01 -2.09 11.04
C LEU A 59 18.90 -3.33 10.82
N PRO A 60 20.23 -3.17 10.64
CA PRO A 60 21.03 -1.94 10.82
C PRO A 60 21.21 -1.05 9.57
N GLU A 61 20.58 -1.38 8.45
CA GLU A 61 20.70 -0.68 7.17
C GLU A 61 19.82 0.59 7.11
N LYS A 62 20.07 1.48 6.13
CA LYS A 62 19.26 2.70 5.97
C LYS A 62 18.23 2.54 4.84
N PRO A 63 17.03 3.13 4.97
CA PRO A 63 16.03 3.17 3.89
C PRO A 63 16.56 3.72 2.56
N ALA A 64 17.45 4.71 2.61
CA ALA A 64 18.02 5.33 1.41
C ALA A 64 19.02 4.45 0.65
N ASP A 65 19.49 3.34 1.26
CA ASP A 65 20.44 2.42 0.62
C ASP A 65 19.72 1.30 -0.16
N LYS A 66 18.38 1.31 -0.19
CA LYS A 66 17.52 0.34 -0.87
C LYS A 66 16.96 0.91 -2.16
N ASN A 67 16.62 0.03 -3.09
CA ASN A 67 15.85 0.44 -4.27
C ASN A 67 14.33 0.50 -3.96
N PHE A 68 13.58 1.12 -4.86
CA PHE A 68 12.14 1.33 -4.71
C PHE A 68 11.38 0.01 -4.49
N ASP A 69 11.62 -1.01 -5.33
CA ASP A 69 10.94 -2.30 -5.27
C ASP A 69 11.20 -3.06 -3.96
N GLU A 70 12.42 -2.96 -3.43
CA GLU A 70 12.79 -3.52 -2.12
C GLU A 70 12.00 -2.86 -1.00
N ILE A 71 11.91 -1.52 -0.98
CA ILE A 71 11.15 -0.77 0.03
C ILE A 71 9.67 -1.14 -0.02
N VAL A 72 9.09 -1.14 -1.22
CA VAL A 72 7.68 -1.53 -1.45
C VAL A 72 7.43 -2.94 -0.93
N SER A 73 8.32 -3.88 -1.26
CA SER A 73 8.18 -5.29 -0.84
C SER A 73 8.30 -5.48 0.67
N ILE A 74 9.18 -4.74 1.35
CA ILE A 74 9.35 -4.81 2.80
C ILE A 74 8.10 -4.29 3.50
N LEU A 75 7.60 -3.13 3.10
CA LEU A 75 6.39 -2.54 3.66
C LEU A 75 5.15 -3.37 3.35
N GLN A 76 5.04 -3.90 2.13
CA GLN A 76 3.95 -4.80 1.71
C GLN A 76 3.83 -6.01 2.65
N LYS A 77 4.95 -6.68 2.99
CA LYS A 77 4.95 -7.84 3.88
C LYS A 77 4.39 -7.54 5.27
N HIS A 78 4.53 -6.31 5.74
CA HIS A 78 4.11 -5.90 7.07
C HIS A 78 2.70 -5.27 7.07
N LEU A 79 2.40 -4.42 6.08
CA LEU A 79 1.15 -3.66 5.99
C LEU A 79 0.01 -4.49 5.40
N ASN A 80 0.33 -5.48 4.55
CA ASN A 80 -0.63 -6.44 4.04
C ASN A 80 -0.08 -7.86 4.22
N PRO A 81 -0.05 -8.36 5.48
CA PRO A 81 0.38 -9.73 5.73
C PRO A 81 -0.54 -10.67 4.94
N LYS A 82 0.05 -11.66 4.27
CA LYS A 82 -0.72 -12.66 3.51
C LYS A 82 -1.89 -13.15 4.38
N PRO A 83 -3.15 -12.99 3.91
CA PRO A 83 -4.30 -13.44 4.68
C PRO A 83 -4.13 -14.92 5.02
N LEU A 84 -4.42 -15.28 6.26
CA LEU A 84 -4.43 -16.69 6.65
C LEU A 84 -5.50 -17.38 5.84
N GLU A 85 -5.09 -18.23 4.89
CA GLU A 85 -6.00 -18.88 3.93
C GLU A 85 -7.17 -19.57 4.64
N ILE A 86 -6.93 -20.17 5.81
CA ILE A 86 -7.95 -20.81 6.65
C ILE A 86 -8.98 -19.79 7.15
N ALA A 87 -8.54 -18.60 7.58
CA ALA A 87 -9.40 -17.54 8.06
C ALA A 87 -10.25 -16.93 6.93
N GLU A 88 -9.66 -16.71 5.75
CA GLU A 88 -10.40 -16.19 4.59
C GLU A 88 -11.40 -17.21 4.04
N ARG A 89 -11.02 -18.50 3.97
CA ARG A 89 -11.96 -19.58 3.65
C ARG A 89 -13.13 -19.58 4.63
N PHE A 90 -12.84 -19.49 5.94
CA PHE A 90 -13.89 -19.43 6.95
C PHE A 90 -14.81 -18.20 6.77
N ARG A 91 -14.24 -17.02 6.51
CA ARG A 91 -15.00 -15.78 6.26
C ARG A 91 -15.89 -15.90 5.03
N PHE A 92 -15.36 -16.41 3.92
CA PHE A 92 -16.09 -16.66 2.69
C PHE A 92 -17.26 -17.62 2.91
N TYR A 93 -17.02 -18.78 3.56
CA TYR A 93 -18.07 -19.76 3.82
C TYR A 93 -19.11 -19.29 4.86
N LYS A 94 -18.73 -18.39 5.77
CA LYS A 94 -19.65 -17.82 6.77
C LYS A 94 -20.48 -16.67 6.21
N ARG A 95 -20.11 -16.10 5.06
CA ARG A 95 -20.79 -14.95 4.46
C ARG A 95 -22.07 -15.39 3.76
N ASN A 96 -23.19 -15.29 4.47
CA ASN A 96 -24.54 -15.46 3.92
C ASN A 96 -25.11 -14.13 3.41
N GLN A 97 -25.88 -14.15 2.33
CA GLN A 97 -26.61 -12.97 1.85
C GLN A 97 -27.55 -12.47 2.95
N GLN A 98 -27.50 -11.17 3.24
CA GLN A 98 -28.35 -10.57 4.27
C GLN A 98 -29.77 -10.33 3.75
N GLU A 99 -30.74 -10.24 4.66
CA GLU A 99 -32.11 -9.93 4.30
C GLU A 99 -32.19 -8.53 3.66
N GLY A 100 -32.75 -8.44 2.46
CA GLY A 100 -32.82 -7.20 1.68
C GLY A 100 -31.53 -6.84 0.93
N GLU A 101 -30.45 -7.61 1.06
CA GLU A 101 -29.22 -7.39 0.28
C GLU A 101 -29.41 -7.82 -1.17
N SER A 102 -28.96 -6.99 -2.13
CA SER A 102 -28.98 -7.36 -3.54
C SER A 102 -27.93 -8.43 -3.87
N ILE A 103 -28.19 -9.26 -4.88
CA ILE A 103 -27.23 -10.29 -5.31
C ILE A 103 -25.90 -9.66 -5.77
N LEU A 104 -25.93 -8.49 -6.42
CA LEU A 104 -24.72 -7.81 -6.87
C LEU A 104 -23.88 -7.31 -5.69
N SER A 105 -24.52 -6.76 -4.66
CA SER A 105 -23.85 -6.34 -3.42
C SER A 105 -23.25 -7.53 -2.68
N TYR A 106 -23.98 -8.64 -2.61
CA TYR A 106 -23.51 -9.88 -2.01
C TYR A 106 -22.27 -10.43 -2.73
N ILE A 107 -22.31 -10.50 -4.06
CA ILE A 107 -21.18 -10.95 -4.88
C ILE A 107 -19.98 -10.00 -4.74
N ALA A 108 -20.20 -8.69 -4.66
CA ALA A 108 -19.12 -7.72 -4.46
C ALA A 108 -18.41 -7.94 -3.12
N GLU A 109 -19.16 -8.18 -2.04
CA GLU A 109 -18.60 -8.48 -0.73
C GLU A 109 -17.91 -9.86 -0.66
N LEU A 110 -18.34 -10.85 -1.45
CA LEU A 110 -17.65 -12.14 -1.56
C LEU A 110 -16.30 -12.07 -2.31
N LYS A 111 -16.08 -11.02 -3.11
CA LYS A 111 -14.86 -10.83 -3.91
C LYS A 111 -13.81 -9.96 -3.22
N LYS A 112 -14.10 -9.52 -2.00
CA LYS A 112 -13.26 -8.67 -1.16
C LYS A 112 -12.26 -9.51 -0.39
#